data_AF-A0A4R1QK37-F1
#
_entry.id   AF-A0A4R1QK37-F1
#
_cell.length_a   1.000
_cell.length_b   1.000
_cell.length_c   1.000
_cell.angle_alpha   90.00
_cell.angle_beta   90.00
_cell.angle_gamma   90.00
#
_symmetry.space_group_name_H-M   'P 1'
#
loop_
_entity.id
_entity.type
_entity.pdbx_description
1 polymer ?
#
loop_
_entity_poly.entity_id
_entity_poly.type
_entity_poly.pdbx_seq_one_letter_code
_entity_poly.pdbx_strand_id
1 'polypeptide(L)'
;MTNEELNTRLYEKMFTEQEQFRDWLLSQPPAEILNHAYEYTVREDILMTLETRDLEDGQARALLKSGKPLKQIFERWENQEPSYMDTVWDTVQEQARAAEAKQKAKAQMER
;
A
#
# COMPACT_ATOMS: atom_id res chain seq x y z
N MET A 1 -4.28 29.15 11.19
CA MET A 1 -3.72 28.01 10.46
C MET A 1 -4.08 28.17 9.00
N THR A 2 -3.08 28.29 8.16
CA THR A 2 -3.21 28.25 6.69
C THR A 2 -3.52 26.81 6.25
N ASN A 3 -3.90 26.65 4.97
CA ASN A 3 -4.09 25.33 4.36
C ASN A 3 -2.79 24.49 4.39
N GLU A 4 -1.67 25.10 4.03
CA GLU A 4 -0.35 24.49 4.09
C GLU A 4 -0.01 24.02 5.51
N GLU A 5 -0.21 24.87 6.54
CA GLU A 5 0.01 24.48 7.93
C GLU A 5 -0.90 23.31 8.38
N LEU A 6 -2.12 23.21 7.84
CA LEU A 6 -3.02 22.09 8.12
C LEU A 6 -2.49 20.78 7.53
N ASN A 7 -2.06 20.80 6.28
CA ASN A 7 -1.54 19.61 5.59
C ASN A 7 -0.19 19.18 6.17
N THR A 8 0.71 20.11 6.49
CA THR A 8 1.96 19.80 7.20
C THR A 8 1.70 19.09 8.52
N ARG A 9 0.77 19.60 9.35
CA ARG A 9 0.41 18.93 10.61
C ARG A 9 -0.24 17.57 10.41
N LEU A 10 -1.02 17.41 9.34
CA LEU A 10 -1.64 16.13 9.02
C LEU A 10 -0.58 15.11 8.62
N TYR A 11 0.36 15.50 7.76
CA TYR A 11 1.52 14.69 7.39
C TYR A 11 2.30 14.27 8.63
N GLU A 12 2.71 15.22 9.49
CA GLU A 12 3.45 14.92 10.73
C GLU A 12 2.71 13.92 11.63
N LYS A 13 1.38 14.07 11.76
CA LYS A 13 0.54 13.16 12.54
C LYS A 13 0.52 11.75 11.94
N MET A 14 0.34 11.64 10.62
CA MET A 14 0.32 10.34 9.93
C MET A 14 1.71 9.69 9.90
N PHE A 15 2.76 10.48 9.74
CA PHE A 15 4.15 10.04 9.82
C PHE A 15 4.48 9.49 11.21
N THR A 16 4.06 10.19 12.26
CA THR A 16 4.19 9.69 13.65
C THR A 16 3.45 8.36 13.84
N GLU A 17 2.27 8.21 13.26
CA GLU A 17 1.52 6.95 13.29
C GLU A 17 2.26 5.82 12.57
N GLN A 18 2.92 6.12 11.44
CA GLN A 18 3.73 5.16 10.69
C GLN A 18 4.99 4.74 11.45
N GLU A 19 5.71 5.69 12.06
CA GLU A 19 6.90 5.36 12.86
C GLU A 19 6.54 4.50 14.07
N GLN A 20 5.39 4.76 14.73
CA GLN A 20 4.88 3.87 15.78
C GLN A 20 4.56 2.46 15.28
N PHE A 21 4.01 2.35 14.07
CA PHE A 21 3.74 1.05 13.44
C PHE A 21 5.04 0.34 13.07
N ARG A 22 6.03 1.07 12.56
CA ARG A 22 7.37 0.57 12.24
C ARG A 22 8.11 0.07 13.48
N ASP A 23 8.11 0.84 14.57
CA ASP A 23 8.72 0.45 15.84
C ASP A 23 8.08 -0.85 16.37
N TRP A 24 6.76 -0.95 16.27
CA TRP A 24 6.05 -2.18 16.58
C TRP A 24 6.50 -3.34 15.69
N LEU A 25 6.54 -3.17 14.35
CA LEU A 25 6.99 -4.19 13.41
C LEU A 25 8.40 -4.68 13.72
N LEU A 26 9.34 -3.77 14.00
CA LEU A 26 10.73 -4.11 14.31
C LEU A 26 10.89 -4.92 15.60
N SER A 27 9.88 -4.91 16.48
CA SER A 27 9.82 -5.77 17.67
C SER A 27 9.20 -7.15 17.42
N GLN A 28 8.61 -7.39 16.25
CA GLN A 28 7.91 -8.63 15.91
C GLN A 28 8.86 -9.69 15.32
N PRO A 29 8.50 -11.00 15.37
CA PRO A 29 9.23 -12.03 14.65
C PRO A 29 9.15 -11.83 13.13
N PRO A 30 10.11 -12.35 12.34
CA PRO A 30 10.15 -12.15 10.89
C PRO A 30 8.86 -12.55 10.16
N ALA A 31 8.18 -13.62 10.59
CA ALA A 31 6.93 -14.05 10.00
C ALA A 31 5.83 -12.97 10.10
N GLU A 32 5.76 -12.28 11.24
CA GLU A 32 4.78 -11.23 11.46
C GLU A 32 5.14 -9.95 10.70
N ILE A 33 6.43 -9.64 10.58
CA ILE A 33 6.90 -8.55 9.72
C ILE A 33 6.46 -8.80 8.27
N LEU A 34 6.60 -10.03 7.77
CA LEU A 34 6.18 -10.41 6.43
C LEU A 34 4.66 -10.30 6.24
N ASN A 35 3.87 -10.66 7.26
CA ASN A 35 2.40 -10.53 7.22
C ASN A 35 1.96 -9.07 7.06
N HIS A 36 2.73 -8.11 7.57
CA HIS A 36 2.40 -6.68 7.52
C HIS A 36 3.22 -5.88 6.50
N ALA A 37 4.08 -6.52 5.70
CA ALA A 37 4.96 -5.82 4.76
C ALA A 37 4.17 -5.03 3.69
N TYR A 38 3.04 -5.59 3.24
CA TYR A 38 2.15 -4.92 2.28
C TYR A 38 1.47 -3.70 2.91
N GLU A 39 0.88 -3.84 4.10
CA GLU A 39 0.31 -2.71 4.85
C GLU A 39 1.35 -1.61 5.06
N TYR A 40 2.55 -1.99 5.52
CA TYR A 40 3.64 -1.04 5.74
C TYR A 40 3.97 -0.24 4.49
N THR A 41 4.14 -0.92 3.35
CA THR A 41 4.50 -0.29 2.07
C THR A 41 3.41 0.67 1.58
N VAL A 42 2.15 0.25 1.60
CA VAL A 42 1.04 1.09 1.15
C VAL A 42 0.86 2.32 2.04
N ARG A 43 1.10 2.18 3.34
CA ARG A 43 1.07 3.33 4.27
C ARG A 43 2.14 4.37 3.95
N GLU A 44 3.33 3.94 3.53
CA GLU A 44 4.37 4.85 3.00
C GLU A 44 3.91 5.52 1.70
N ASP A 45 3.29 4.77 0.78
CA ASP A 45 2.75 5.33 -0.47
C ASP A 45 1.69 6.41 -0.20
N ILE A 46 0.79 6.18 0.75
CA ILE A 46 -0.19 7.16 1.20
C ILE A 46 0.51 8.43 1.71
N LEU A 47 1.55 8.29 2.56
CA LEU A 47 2.31 9.43 3.07
C LEU A 47 2.99 10.22 1.95
N MET A 48 3.62 9.54 0.98
CA MET A 48 4.24 10.18 -0.17
C MET A 48 3.23 11.00 -0.99
N THR A 49 1.95 10.60 -1.04
CA THR A 49 0.94 11.42 -1.72
C THR A 49 0.72 12.78 -1.05
N LEU A 50 0.85 12.86 0.29
CA LEU A 50 0.70 14.12 1.05
C LEU A 50 1.91 15.05 0.88
N GLU A 51 3.08 14.54 0.47
CA GLU A 51 4.26 15.39 0.22
C GLU A 51 4.10 16.27 -1.02
N THR A 52 3.22 15.89 -1.94
CA THR A 52 3.02 16.58 -3.22
C THR A 52 1.60 17.10 -3.41
N ARG A 53 0.70 16.87 -2.44
CA ARG A 53 -0.72 17.20 -2.54
C ARG A 53 -1.27 17.67 -1.21
N ASP A 54 -1.98 18.79 -1.27
CA ASP A 54 -2.75 19.31 -0.16
C ASP A 54 -4.22 18.92 -0.26
N LEU A 55 -4.79 18.55 0.88
CA LEU A 55 -6.23 18.46 1.06
C LEU A 55 -6.85 19.83 1.31
N GLU A 56 -8.14 19.95 1.03
CA GLU A 56 -8.91 21.13 1.43
C GLU A 56 -8.94 21.26 2.96
N ASP A 57 -9.03 22.50 3.46
CA ASP A 57 -9.04 22.81 4.91
C ASP A 57 -9.98 21.92 5.72
N GLY A 58 -11.20 21.69 5.23
CA GLY A 58 -12.21 20.89 5.91
C GLY A 58 -11.80 19.42 6.04
N GLN A 59 -11.20 18.87 5.00
CA GLN A 59 -10.75 17.48 4.93
C GLN A 59 -9.54 17.27 5.85
N ALA A 60 -8.54 18.16 5.78
CA ALA A 60 -7.36 18.09 6.64
C ALA A 60 -7.75 18.19 8.13
N ARG A 61 -8.66 19.12 8.48
CA ARG A 61 -9.18 19.25 9.85
C ARG A 61 -9.95 18.01 10.33
N ALA A 62 -10.68 17.34 9.44
CA ALA A 62 -11.40 16.12 9.78
C ALA A 62 -10.44 14.97 10.09
N LEU A 63 -9.43 14.76 9.24
CA LEU A 63 -8.41 13.72 9.46
C LEU A 63 -7.53 14.01 10.68
N LEU A 64 -7.18 15.28 10.93
CA LEU A 64 -6.45 15.68 12.15
C LEU A 64 -7.19 15.31 13.45
N LYS A 65 -8.53 15.31 13.43
CA LYS A 65 -9.36 14.88 14.57
C LYS A 65 -9.47 13.36 14.68
N SER A 66 -9.11 12.61 13.64
CA SER A 66 -9.12 11.15 13.70
C SER A 66 -7.99 10.63 14.61
N GLY A 67 -8.27 9.53 15.31
CA GLY A 67 -7.29 8.87 16.16
C GLY A 67 -6.13 8.29 15.35
N LYS A 68 -6.45 7.50 14.32
CA LYS A 68 -5.50 6.79 13.45
C LYS A 68 -5.82 7.01 11.96
N PRO A 69 -5.65 8.25 11.45
CA PRO A 69 -6.03 8.58 10.07
C PRO A 69 -5.30 7.73 9.03
N LEU A 70 -4.02 7.41 9.22
CA LEU A 70 -3.27 6.65 8.21
C LEU A 70 -3.78 5.21 8.11
N LYS A 71 -3.98 4.54 9.24
CA LYS A 71 -4.60 3.21 9.29
C LYS A 71 -5.97 3.19 8.61
N GLN A 72 -6.81 4.17 8.90
CA GLN A 72 -8.17 4.22 8.33
C GLN A 72 -8.15 4.42 6.81
N ILE A 73 -7.21 5.22 6.28
CA ILE A 73 -7.05 5.40 4.84
C ILE A 73 -6.59 4.09 4.20
N PHE A 74 -5.61 3.40 4.80
CA PHE A 74 -5.17 2.08 4.37
C PHE A 74 -6.32 1.07 4.33
N GLU A 75 -7.06 0.89 5.43
CA GLU A 75 -8.19 -0.05 5.50
C GLU A 75 -9.25 0.27 4.44
N ARG A 76 -9.49 1.55 4.15
CA ARG A 76 -10.43 1.96 3.09
C ARG A 76 -9.91 1.62 1.70
N TRP A 77 -8.61 1.83 1.46
CA TRP A 77 -7.97 1.59 0.17
C TRP A 77 -7.83 0.08 -0.11
N GLU A 78 -7.44 -0.72 0.87
CA GLU A 78 -7.28 -2.19 0.74
C GLU A 78 -8.61 -2.85 0.34
N ASN A 79 -9.72 -2.41 0.94
CA ASN A 79 -11.06 -2.87 0.58
C ASN A 79 -11.50 -2.47 -0.85
N GLN A 80 -10.80 -1.52 -1.47
CA GLN A 80 -11.07 -1.02 -2.82
C GLN A 80 -10.06 -1.50 -3.86
N GLU A 81 -9.13 -2.39 -3.52
CA GLU A 81 -8.06 -2.85 -4.42
C GLU A 81 -8.31 -4.26 -5.04
N PRO A 82 -9.40 -4.51 -5.79
CA PRO A 82 -9.51 -5.75 -6.56
C PRO A 82 -8.61 -5.72 -7.82
N SER A 83 -8.38 -4.54 -8.41
CA SER A 83 -7.72 -4.44 -9.73
C SER A 83 -6.23 -4.80 -9.73
N TYR A 84 -5.50 -4.57 -8.64
CA TYR A 84 -4.09 -4.93 -8.56
C TYR A 84 -3.91 -6.45 -8.53
N MET A 85 -4.68 -7.14 -7.68
CA MET A 85 -4.63 -8.59 -7.58
C MET A 85 -5.09 -9.27 -8.88
N ASP A 86 -6.08 -8.68 -9.58
CA ASP A 86 -6.47 -9.12 -10.92
C ASP A 86 -5.32 -8.96 -11.92
N THR A 87 -4.60 -7.83 -11.91
CA THR A 87 -3.43 -7.59 -12.78
C THR A 87 -2.29 -8.57 -12.49
N VAL A 88 -2.04 -8.85 -11.21
CA VAL A 88 -1.06 -9.88 -10.78
C VAL A 88 -1.48 -11.24 -11.32
N TRP A 89 -2.76 -11.58 -11.21
CA TRP A 89 -3.29 -12.85 -11.69
C TRP A 89 -3.22 -12.98 -13.22
N ASP A 90 -3.52 -11.92 -13.96
CA ASP A 90 -3.38 -11.88 -15.41
C ASP A 90 -1.91 -12.16 -15.81
N THR A 91 -0.96 -11.56 -15.10
CA THR A 91 0.48 -11.81 -15.32
C THR A 91 0.84 -13.28 -15.05
N VAL A 92 0.28 -13.89 -14.00
CA VAL A 92 0.46 -15.33 -13.72
C VAL A 92 -0.10 -16.17 -14.87
N GLN A 93 -1.29 -15.85 -15.37
CA GLN A 93 -1.90 -16.58 -16.49
C GLN A 93 -1.08 -16.47 -17.77
N GLU A 94 -0.58 -15.28 -18.10
CA GLU A 94 0.28 -15.06 -19.27
C GLU A 94 1.55 -15.92 -19.18
N GLN A 95 2.21 -15.93 -18.03
CA GLN A 95 3.40 -16.75 -17.82
C GLN A 95 3.09 -18.25 -17.88
N ALA A 96 1.94 -18.68 -17.35
CA ALA A 96 1.50 -20.07 -17.44
C ALA A 96 1.27 -20.50 -18.90
N ARG A 97 0.59 -19.67 -19.72
CA ARG A 97 0.39 -19.92 -21.16
C ARG A 97 1.72 -20.02 -21.90
N ALA A 98 2.66 -19.12 -21.60
CA ALA A 98 3.99 -19.14 -22.22
C ALA A 98 4.77 -20.42 -21.86
N ALA A 99 4.72 -20.85 -20.60
CA ALA A 99 5.36 -22.08 -20.15
C ALA A 99 4.75 -23.33 -20.81
N GLU A 100 3.42 -23.39 -20.93
CA GLU A 100 2.71 -24.50 -21.60
C GLU A 100 3.09 -24.59 -23.09
N ALA A 101 3.09 -23.45 -23.80
CA ALA A 101 3.46 -23.40 -25.21
C ALA A 101 4.90 -23.91 -25.44
N LYS A 102 5.85 -23.51 -24.57
CA LYS A 102 7.23 -23.97 -24.62
C LYS A 102 7.36 -25.49 -24.43
N GLN A 103 6.61 -26.06 -23.48
CA GLN A 103 6.62 -27.51 -23.26
C GLN A 103 6.04 -28.27 -24.46
N LYS A 104 4.93 -27.80 -25.04
CA LYS A 104 4.33 -28.41 -26.24
C LYS A 104 5.28 -28.38 -27.44
N ALA A 105 5.94 -27.25 -27.69
CA ALA A 105 6.90 -27.13 -28.78
C ALA A 105 8.08 -28.10 -28.62
N LYS A 106 8.63 -28.23 -27.40
CA LYS A 106 9.70 -29.18 -27.10
C LYS A 106 9.27 -30.64 -27.35
N ALA A 107 8.09 -31.02 -26.86
CA ALA A 107 7.57 -32.38 -27.05
C ALA A 107 7.27 -32.73 -28.51
N GLN A 108 7.01 -31.74 -29.36
CA GLN A 108 6.84 -31.93 -30.81
C GLN A 108 8.18 -32.09 -31.55
N MET A 109 9.26 -31.46 -31.08
CA MET A 109 10.60 -31.61 -31.67
C MET A 109 11.29 -32.93 -31.29
N GLU A 110 10.88 -33.54 -30.17
CA GLU A 110 11.42 -34.82 -29.68
C GLU A 110 10.65 -36.06 -30.21
N ARG A 111 9.63 -35.85 -31.04
CA ARG A 111 8.87 -36.90 -31.74
C ARG A 111 9.30 -37.02 -33.20
#